data_AF-A0A957R1H2-F1
#
_entry.id   AF-A0A957R1H2-F1
#
_cell.length_a   1.000
_cell.length_b   1.000
_cell.length_c   1.000
_cell.angle_alpha   90.00
_cell.angle_beta   90.00
_cell.angle_gamma   90.00
#
_symmetry.space_group_name_H-M   'P 1'
#
loop_
_entity.id
_entity.type
_entity.pdbx_description
1 polymer ?
#
loop_
_entity_poly.entity_id
_entity_poly.type
_entity_poly.pdbx_seq_one_letter_code
_entity_poly.pdbx_strand_id
1 'polypeptide(L)' 'IPNMESQLIFLYVVPEHIWGGMSGSDLSEFENEEMIGTGPFRLKDYSQNEFVQLEAVKDHYLNAPKIDEVVFQTFENQDA' A
#
# COMPACT_ATOMS: atom_id res chain seq x y z
N ILE A 1 -22.17 11.71 6.86
CA ILE A 1 -22.57 12.73 5.86
C ILE A 1 -23.06 11.94 4.64
N PRO A 2 -24.17 12.29 3.97
CA PRO A 2 -24.74 11.46 2.90
C PRO A 2 -24.38 11.98 1.50
N ASN A 3 -23.15 12.46 1.27
CA ASN A 3 -22.70 12.93 -0.04
C ASN A 3 -21.75 11.91 -0.70
N MET A 4 -21.64 11.96 -2.03
CA MET A 4 -20.84 11.01 -2.81
C MET A 4 -19.37 10.98 -2.36
N GLU A 5 -18.78 12.14 -2.05
CA GLU A 5 -17.41 12.21 -1.54
C GLU A 5 -17.22 11.40 -0.26
N SER A 6 -18.13 11.53 0.70
CA SER A 6 -18.06 10.78 1.96
C SER A 6 -18.25 9.27 1.77
N GLN A 7 -18.89 8.84 0.69
CA GLN A 7 -19.04 7.42 0.37
C GLN A 7 -17.80 6.83 -0.31
N LEU A 8 -17.02 7.66 -1.02
CA LEU A 8 -15.89 7.22 -1.83
C LEU A 8 -14.52 7.48 -1.21
N ILE A 9 -14.44 8.23 -0.10
CA ILE A 9 -13.15 8.58 0.52
C ILE A 9 -12.32 7.37 0.96
N PHE A 10 -12.95 6.21 1.19
CA PHE A 10 -12.28 4.95 1.53
C PHE A 10 -12.24 3.95 0.36
N LEU A 11 -12.63 4.37 -0.85
CA LEU A 11 -12.52 3.56 -2.05
C LEU A 11 -11.15 3.77 -2.70
N TYR A 12 -10.21 2.87 -2.40
CA TYR A 12 -8.88 2.88 -2.99
C TYR A 12 -8.90 2.38 -4.43
N VAL A 13 -8.04 2.97 -5.28
CA VAL A 13 -7.90 2.60 -6.69
C VAL A 13 -6.69 1.67 -6.85
N VAL A 14 -6.88 0.57 -7.59
CA VAL A 14 -5.84 -0.42 -7.88
C VAL A 14 -5.48 -0.43 -9.38
N PRO A 15 -4.24 -0.82 -9.76
CA PRO A 15 -3.78 -0.79 -11.15
C PRO A 15 -4.49 -1.83 -12.05
N GLU A 16 -5.25 -1.37 -13.05
CA GLU A 16 -6.01 -2.24 -13.95
C GLU A 16 -5.16 -3.32 -14.65
N HIS A 17 -3.94 -3.00 -15.05
CA HIS A 17 -3.06 -3.96 -15.75
C HIS A 17 -2.57 -5.11 -14.86
N ILE A 18 -2.78 -5.04 -13.54
CA ILE A 18 -2.53 -6.13 -12.59
C ILE A 18 -3.86 -6.82 -12.23
N TRP A 19 -4.89 -6.04 -11.89
CA TRP A 19 -6.11 -6.56 -11.27
C TRP A 19 -7.26 -6.84 -12.25
N GLY A 20 -7.29 -6.16 -13.40
CA GLY A 20 -8.47 -6.09 -14.28
C GLY A 20 -8.84 -7.38 -15.01
N GLY A 21 -7.91 -8.35 -15.09
CA GLY A 21 -8.15 -9.66 -15.69
C GLY A 21 -8.60 -10.75 -14.70
N MET A 22 -8.62 -10.45 -13.40
CA MET A 22 -8.89 -11.42 -12.34
C MET A 22 -10.40 -11.57 -12.11
N SER A 23 -10.84 -12.80 -11.88
CA SER A 23 -12.21 -13.12 -11.46
C SER A 23 -12.33 -13.17 -9.93
N GLY A 24 -13.54 -13.40 -9.39
CA GLY A 24 -13.80 -13.33 -7.95
C GLY A 24 -12.92 -14.24 -7.09
N SER A 25 -12.63 -15.47 -7.51
CA SER A 25 -11.73 -16.38 -6.78
C SER A 25 -10.28 -15.92 -6.88
N ASP A 26 -9.85 -15.49 -8.07
CA ASP A 26 -8.47 -15.05 -8.32
C ASP A 26 -8.13 -13.84 -7.46
N LEU A 27 -9.07 -12.91 -7.29
CA LEU A 27 -8.91 -11.74 -6.44
C LEU A 27 -8.75 -12.10 -4.95
N SER A 28 -9.37 -13.19 -4.49
CA SER A 28 -9.27 -13.61 -3.09
C SER A 28 -7.98 -14.37 -2.76
N GLU A 29 -7.37 -14.98 -3.77
CA GLU A 29 -6.13 -15.75 -3.64
C GLU A 29 -4.88 -14.95 -4.06
N PHE A 30 -5.06 -13.79 -4.70
CA PHE A 30 -3.96 -12.95 -5.13
C PHE A 30 -3.23 -12.32 -3.94
N GLU A 31 -1.99 -12.77 -3.71
CA GLU A 31 -1.16 -12.35 -2.57
C GLU A 31 -0.66 -10.90 -2.67
N ASN A 32 -0.59 -10.34 -3.89
CA ASN A 32 -0.14 -8.97 -4.14
C ASN A 32 1.25 -8.65 -3.55
N GLU A 33 2.21 -9.56 -3.69
CA GLU A 33 3.55 -9.46 -3.08
C GLU A 33 4.31 -8.17 -3.44
N GLU A 34 4.17 -7.68 -4.68
CA GLU A 34 4.83 -6.46 -5.18
C GLU A 34 4.20 -5.15 -4.62
N MET A 35 2.98 -5.21 -4.12
CA MET A 35 2.24 -4.09 -3.51
C MET A 35 2.26 -2.78 -4.34
N ILE A 36 2.08 -2.88 -5.66
CA ILE A 36 2.09 -1.71 -6.56
C ILE A 36 0.88 -0.81 -6.31
N GLY A 37 1.15 0.46 -5.97
CA GLY A 37 0.13 1.47 -5.69
C GLY A 37 0.50 2.86 -6.20
N THR A 38 -0.39 3.83 -5.95
CA THR A 38 -0.25 5.23 -6.37
C THR A 38 0.12 6.16 -5.21
N GLY A 39 0.55 5.60 -4.08
CA GLY A 39 0.89 6.35 -2.88
C GLY A 39 2.27 7.01 -2.96
N PRO A 40 2.60 7.86 -1.96
CA PRO A 40 3.88 8.56 -1.92
C PRO A 40 5.06 7.67 -1.49
N PHE A 41 4.80 6.43 -1.07
CA PHE A 41 5.81 5.42 -0.75
C PHE A 41 5.48 4.11 -1.47
N ARG A 42 6.52 3.35 -1.82
CA ARG A 42 6.41 2.00 -2.42
C ARG A 42 7.19 0.98 -1.60
N LEU A 43 6.80 -0.28 -1.71
CA LEU A 43 7.48 -1.38 -1.03
C LEU A 43 8.94 -1.46 -1.48
N LYS A 44 9.86 -1.52 -0.51
CA LYS A 44 11.29 -1.73 -0.74
C LYS A 44 11.69 -3.14 -0.33
N ASP A 45 11.26 -3.58 0.86
CA ASP A 45 11.51 -4.92 1.38
C ASP A 45 10.51 -5.24 2.51
N TYR A 46 10.28 -6.52 2.78
CA TYR A 46 9.49 -6.95 3.93
C TYR A 46 9.93 -8.31 4.45
N SER A 47 9.76 -8.51 5.75
CA SER A 47 9.85 -9.80 6.41
C SER A 47 8.64 -9.98 7.30
N GLN A 48 7.88 -11.05 7.06
CA GLN A 48 6.60 -11.28 7.74
C GLN A 48 6.81 -11.37 9.25
N ASN A 49 5.97 -10.65 10.01
CA ASN A 49 6.06 -10.49 11.47
C ASN A 49 7.32 -9.79 11.98
N GLU A 50 8.19 -9.27 11.10
CA GLU A 50 9.39 -8.54 11.49
C GLU A 50 9.28 -7.08 11.08
N PHE A 51 9.25 -6.78 9.77
CA PHE A 51 9.21 -5.41 9.30
C PHE A 51 8.58 -5.25 7.91
N VAL A 52 8.12 -4.03 7.63
CA VAL A 52 7.82 -3.55 6.28
C VAL A 52 8.62 -2.28 6.05
N GLN A 53 9.49 -2.28 5.02
CA GLN A 53 10.29 -1.13 4.61
C GLN A 53 9.70 -0.54 3.33
N LEU A 54 9.41 0.76 3.37
CA LEU A 54 8.90 1.53 2.25
C LEU A 54 9.89 2.62 1.86
N GLU A 55 10.10 2.82 0.57
CA GLU A 55 10.91 3.92 0.03
C GLU A 55 10.05 5.01 -0.59
N ALA A 56 10.53 6.25 -0.49
CA ALA A 56 9.85 7.43 -1.01
C ALA A 56 9.83 7.46 -2.55
N VAL A 57 8.66 7.73 -3.12
CA VAL A 57 8.50 8.09 -4.53
C VAL A 57 8.81 9.58 -4.67
N LYS A 58 10.07 9.92 -4.96
CA LYS A 58 10.57 11.32 -4.95
C LYS A 58 9.95 12.21 -6.03
N ASP A 59 9.42 11.62 -7.08
CA ASP A 59 8.73 12.26 -8.19
C ASP A 59 7.19 12.12 -8.11
N HIS A 60 6.66 11.79 -6.92
CA HIS A 60 5.23 11.61 -6.73
C HIS A 60 4.42 12.85 -7.13
N TYR A 61 3.39 12.63 -7.97
CA TYR A 61 2.66 13.67 -8.72
C TYR A 61 1.96 14.73 -7.87
N LEU A 62 1.60 14.42 -6.63
CA LEU A 62 0.91 15.35 -5.74
C LEU A 62 1.88 16.07 -4.81
N ASN A 63 2.47 15.31 -3.88
CA ASN A 63 3.48 15.79 -2.95
C ASN A 63 4.57 14.72 -2.82
N ALA A 64 5.81 15.11 -3.05
CA ALA A 64 6.97 14.26 -2.80
C ALA A 64 7.23 14.13 -1.28
N PRO A 65 7.51 12.91 -0.77
CA PRO A 65 7.93 12.73 0.62
C PRO A 65 9.19 13.52 0.98
N LYS A 66 9.17 14.13 2.16
CA LYS A 66 10.34 14.81 2.74
C LYS A 66 11.36 13.85 3.35
N ILE A 67 10.92 12.65 3.72
CA ILE A 67 11.77 11.57 4.24
C ILE A 67 12.06 10.58 3.12
N ASP A 68 13.13 9.80 3.27
CA ASP A 68 13.55 8.83 2.27
C ASP A 68 12.85 7.48 2.45
N GLU A 69 12.61 7.07 3.70
CA GLU A 69 12.08 5.74 4.00
C GLU A 69 11.14 5.76 5.22
N VAL A 70 10.24 4.79 5.25
CA VAL A 70 9.40 4.45 6.40
C VAL A 70 9.62 2.98 6.71
N VAL A 71 9.92 2.66 7.97
CA VAL A 71 10.02 1.28 8.45
C VAL A 71 8.93 1.05 9.48
N PHE A 72 8.00 0.16 9.18
CA PHE A 72 7.07 -0.38 10.16
C PHE A 72 7.70 -1.61 10.79
N GLN A 73 8.24 -1.45 12.00
CA GLN A 73 8.77 -2.56 12.78
C GLN A 73 7.64 -3.22 13.56
N THR A 74 7.56 -4.54 13.48
CA THR A 74 6.64 -5.35 14.27
C THR A 74 7.36 -5.88 15.49
N PHE A 75 6.71 -5.75 16.64
CA PHE A 75 7.17 -6.27 17.92
C PHE A 75 6.04 -7.10 18.53
N GLU A 76 6.35 -8.30 19.00
CA GLU A 76 5.36 -9.23 19.54
C GLU A 76 4.82 -8.81 20.92
N ASN A 77 5.52 -7.91 21.61
CA ASN A 77 5.15 -7.42 22.92
C ASN A 77 5.52 -5.94 23.09
N GLN A 78 4.97 -5.31 24.14
CA GLN A 78 5.19 -3.88 24.44
C GLN A 78 6.53 -3.60 25.11
N ASP A 79 7.20 -4.62 25.64
CA ASP A 79 8.48 -4.49 26.35
C ASP A 79 9.69 -4.56 25.40
N ALA A 80 9.45 -4.82 24.12
CA ALA A 80 10.44 -4.95 23.06
C ALA A 80 11.09 -3.63 22.66
#